data_AF-A0A971ZUM7-F1
#
_entry.id   AF-A0A971ZUM7-F1
#
_cell.length_a   1.000
_cell.length_b   1.000
_cell.length_c   1.000
_cell.angle_alpha   90.00
_cell.angle_beta   90.00
_cell.angle_gamma   90.00
#
_symmetry.space_group_name_H-M   'P 1'
#
loop_
_entity.id
_entity.type
_entity.pdbx_description
1 polymer ?
#
loop_
_entity_poly.entity_id
_entity_poly.type
_entity_poly.pdbx_seq_one_letter_code
_entity_poly.pdbx_strand_id
1 'polypeptide(L)'
;MKKNNVKLGAVYAVKVSGSVVPVRLDRESSHGGWLGTNMTTRKEVRVKSAQRLRGLWPKKTMPIVADKSEGKADDNGVAETVAAVEKGNLAEGVTVPEAKKERHSLLNLAAKVLAEAGQPLNCKEMVERVLATGLWTSDGKTPSATLYSAILRETRTKGEAARFRKVERGKFEAVTK
;
A
#
# COMPACT_ATOMS: atom_id res chain seq x y z
N MET A 1 27.70 1.68 8.60
CA MET A 1 28.08 0.45 9.36
C MET A 1 29.47 0.02 8.93
N LYS A 2 30.27 -0.62 9.82
CA LYS A 2 31.59 -1.20 9.46
C LYS A 2 31.39 -2.52 8.67
N LYS A 3 32.30 -2.83 7.74
CA LYS A 3 32.24 -4.02 6.85
C LYS A 3 32.07 -5.34 7.62
N ASN A 4 32.75 -5.49 8.77
CA ASN A 4 32.70 -6.72 9.58
C ASN A 4 31.37 -6.96 10.33
N ASN A 5 30.47 -5.97 10.40
CA ASN A 5 29.19 -6.13 11.10
C ASN A 5 28.04 -6.52 10.15
N VAL A 6 28.34 -6.78 8.87
CA VAL A 6 27.35 -7.14 7.85
C VAL A 6 27.23 -8.66 7.76
N LYS A 7 26.11 -9.19 8.27
CA LYS A 7 25.73 -10.61 8.18
C LYS A 7 25.05 -10.92 6.84
N LEU A 8 25.54 -11.94 6.14
CA LEU A 8 24.86 -12.56 5.00
C LEU A 8 23.55 -13.21 5.48
N GLY A 9 22.52 -13.21 4.63
CA GLY A 9 21.17 -13.67 4.94
C GLY A 9 20.31 -12.69 5.74
N ALA A 10 20.91 -11.66 6.35
CA ALA A 10 20.16 -10.63 7.07
C ALA A 10 19.59 -9.57 6.12
N VAL A 11 18.45 -9.01 6.52
CA VAL A 11 17.78 -7.92 5.80
C VAL A 11 18.25 -6.58 6.36
N TYR A 12 18.66 -5.68 5.47
CA TYR A 12 19.11 -4.35 5.82
C TYR A 12 18.29 -3.30 5.09
N ALA A 13 18.16 -2.13 5.72
CA ALA A 13 17.59 -0.95 5.07
C ALA A 13 18.63 -0.31 4.15
N VAL A 14 18.35 -0.24 2.84
CA VAL A 14 19.25 0.33 1.82
C VAL A 14 18.51 1.41 1.03
N LYS A 15 19.18 2.54 0.74
CA LYS A 15 18.64 3.56 -0.16
C LYS A 15 18.89 3.14 -1.62
N VAL A 16 17.83 2.82 -2.36
CA VAL A 16 17.85 2.43 -3.77
C VAL A 16 17.00 3.43 -4.55
N SER A 17 17.61 4.11 -5.53
CA SER A 17 16.95 5.10 -6.41
C SER A 17 16.09 6.16 -5.69
N GLY A 18 16.54 6.62 -4.52
CA GLY A 18 15.83 7.64 -3.73
C GLY A 18 15.02 7.11 -2.55
N SER A 19 14.60 5.84 -2.58
CA SER A 19 13.74 5.24 -1.55
C SER A 19 14.51 4.28 -0.65
N VAL A 20 14.10 4.16 0.62
CA VAL A 20 14.68 3.21 1.56
C VAL A 20 13.89 1.91 1.46
N VAL A 21 14.58 0.82 1.15
CA VAL A 21 13.96 -0.48 0.89
C VAL A 21 14.65 -1.59 1.68
N PRO A 22 13.92 -2.65 2.07
CA PRO A 22 14.49 -3.83 2.68
C PRO A 22 15.22 -4.67 1.64
N VAL A 23 16.53 -4.85 1.82
CA VAL A 23 17.37 -5.68 0.95
C VAL A 23 17.98 -6.80 1.79
N ARG A 24 17.70 -8.05 1.42
CA ARG A 24 18.34 -9.23 2.01
C ARG A 24 19.67 -9.46 1.31
N LEU A 25 20.77 -9.48 2.05
CA LEU A 25 22.08 -9.75 1.43
C LEU A 25 22.22 -11.25 1.21
N ASP A 26 22.36 -11.68 -0.04
CA ASP A 26 22.41 -13.10 -0.40
C ASP A 26 23.86 -13.59 -0.55
N ARG A 27 24.75 -12.79 -1.18
CA ARG A 27 26.16 -13.16 -1.39
C ARG A 27 27.11 -11.97 -1.36
N GLU A 28 28.37 -12.20 -0.98
CA GLU A 28 29.44 -11.21 -1.18
C GLU A 28 29.87 -11.21 -2.65
N SER A 29 30.14 -10.04 -3.22
CA SER A 29 30.58 -9.91 -4.61
C SER A 29 32.11 -9.97 -4.68
N SER A 30 32.65 -10.65 -5.69
CA SER A 30 34.09 -10.79 -5.95
C SER A 30 34.85 -9.46 -6.05
N HIS A 31 34.15 -8.38 -6.43
CA HIS A 31 34.71 -7.03 -6.59
C HIS A 31 34.44 -6.13 -5.36
N GLY A 32 34.13 -6.72 -4.21
CA GLY A 32 33.74 -6.01 -3.01
C GLY A 32 32.27 -5.57 -3.00
N GLY A 33 31.72 -5.50 -1.78
CA GLY A 33 30.31 -5.24 -1.53
C GLY A 33 29.48 -6.51 -1.54
N TRP A 34 28.15 -6.35 -1.48
CA TRP A 34 27.20 -7.45 -1.36
C TRP A 34 26.14 -7.36 -2.44
N LEU A 35 25.73 -8.51 -2.94
CA LEU A 35 24.54 -8.66 -3.77
C LEU A 35 23.39 -9.09 -2.87
N GLY A 36 22.26 -8.41 -3.00
CA GLY A 36 21.09 -8.71 -2.21
C GLY A 36 19.80 -8.51 -2.97
N THR A 37 18.81 -9.31 -2.64
CA THR A 37 17.48 -9.24 -3.22
C THR A 37 16.63 -8.22 -2.47
N ASN A 38 16.04 -7.28 -3.21
CA ASN A 38 15.05 -6.36 -2.67
C ASN A 38 13.76 -7.13 -2.38
N MET A 39 13.30 -7.13 -1.13
CA MET A 39 12.11 -7.89 -0.72
C MET A 39 10.79 -7.26 -1.20
N THR A 40 10.80 -5.99 -1.60
CA THR A 40 9.64 -5.27 -2.15
C THR A 40 9.50 -5.49 -3.66
N THR A 41 10.59 -5.38 -4.41
CA THR A 41 10.56 -5.45 -5.89
C THR A 41 11.03 -6.79 -6.44
N ARG A 42 11.55 -7.69 -5.59
CA ARG A 42 12.19 -8.97 -5.95
C ARG A 42 13.35 -8.84 -6.95
N LYS A 43 13.89 -7.63 -7.15
CA LYS A 43 15.03 -7.37 -8.04
C LYS A 43 16.36 -7.48 -7.27
N GLU A 44 17.39 -7.96 -7.96
CA GLU A 44 18.76 -8.00 -7.42
C GLU A 44 19.34 -6.57 -7.34
N VAL A 45 19.94 -6.23 -6.20
CA VAL A 45 20.53 -4.92 -5.93
C VAL A 45 21.97 -5.11 -5.45
N ARG A 46 22.91 -4.41 -6.11
CA ARG A 46 24.32 -4.37 -5.70
C ARG A 46 24.58 -3.27 -4.67
N VAL A 47 24.98 -3.68 -3.48
CA VAL A 47 25.40 -2.82 -2.38
C VAL A 47 26.94 -2.73 -2.37
N LYS A 48 27.49 -1.67 -2.99
CA LYS A 48 28.95 -1.49 -3.12
C LYS A 48 29.70 -1.32 -1.79
N SER A 49 29.05 -0.85 -0.72
CA SER A 49 29.70 -0.64 0.59
C SER A 49 28.73 -0.73 1.76
N ALA A 50 29.26 -1.08 2.94
CA ALA A 50 28.49 -1.21 4.18
C ALA A 50 27.96 0.13 4.70
N GLN A 51 28.51 1.24 4.20
CA GLN A 51 28.01 2.58 4.50
C GLN A 51 26.64 2.85 3.87
N ARG A 52 26.29 2.11 2.81
CA ARG A 52 24.95 2.19 2.19
C ARG A 52 23.89 1.43 2.97
N LEU A 53 24.28 0.60 3.94
CA LEU A 53 23.38 -0.08 4.87
C LEU A 53 23.07 0.85 6.04
N ARG A 54 21.80 1.22 6.18
CA ARG A 54 21.31 2.13 7.23
C ARG A 54 21.01 1.42 8.55
N GLY A 55 20.99 0.09 8.57
CA GLY A 55 20.71 -0.72 9.75
C GLY A 55 20.10 -2.08 9.41
N LEU A 56 20.02 -2.99 10.39
CA LEU A 56 19.20 -4.20 10.28
C LEU A 56 17.72 -3.84 10.20
N TRP A 57 17.02 -4.53 9.32
CA TRP A 57 15.58 -4.47 9.16
C TRP A 57 14.98 -5.80 9.65
N PRO A 58 13.93 -5.81 10.50
CA PRO A 58 13.23 -4.69 11.13
C PRO A 58 13.86 -4.26 12.47
N LYS A 59 13.87 -2.96 12.77
CA LYS A 59 14.27 -2.46 14.09
C LYS A 59 13.19 -2.80 15.13
N LYS A 60 13.46 -3.75 16.02
CA LYS A 60 12.57 -4.07 17.14
C LYS A 60 12.81 -3.07 18.29
N THR A 61 12.24 -1.88 18.19
CA THR A 61 11.94 -0.98 19.33
C THR A 61 10.86 0.03 18.90
N MET A 62 9.67 -0.08 19.50
CA MET A 62 8.51 0.84 19.43
C MET A 62 8.74 2.04 20.39
N PRO A 63 8.07 3.22 20.31
CA PRO A 63 6.65 3.43 20.02
C PRO A 63 6.32 4.42 18.89
N ILE A 64 5.03 4.39 18.57
CA ILE A 64 4.27 5.23 17.65
C ILE A 64 4.48 6.72 17.97
N VAL A 65 5.26 7.42 17.16
CA VAL A 65 4.99 8.82 16.85
C VAL A 65 4.77 8.89 15.34
N ALA A 66 3.60 9.39 15.01
CA ALA A 66 2.99 9.43 13.71
C ALA A 66 3.85 10.14 12.67
N ASP A 67 4.12 9.47 11.54
CA ASP A 67 3.75 9.97 10.21
C ASP A 67 4.00 8.86 9.16
N LYS A 68 3.15 8.80 8.14
CA LYS A 68 3.27 8.03 6.88
C LYS A 68 3.26 6.49 6.98
N SER A 69 2.10 5.83 6.82
CA SER A 69 1.51 5.42 5.53
C SER A 69 2.37 4.47 4.69
N GLU A 70 2.20 3.16 4.89
CA GLU A 70 2.42 2.04 3.95
C GLU A 70 1.87 0.79 4.70
N GLY A 71 0.79 0.12 4.34
CA GLY A 71 0.36 -0.22 2.99
C GLY A 71 1.03 -1.50 2.49
N LYS A 72 1.26 -2.49 3.35
CA LYS A 72 1.63 -3.84 2.93
C LYS A 72 0.36 -4.66 2.67
N ALA A 73 0.18 -5.01 1.40
CA ALA A 73 -0.63 -6.12 0.95
C ALA A 73 0.21 -7.38 1.12
N ASP A 74 -0.27 -8.29 1.96
CA ASP A 74 0.31 -9.61 2.16
C ASP A 74 -0.66 -10.60 1.52
N ASP A 75 -0.42 -10.88 0.23
CA ASP A 75 -0.95 -12.03 -0.48
C ASP A 75 -0.17 -13.28 -0.01
N ASN A 76 -0.71 -13.96 1.00
CA ASN A 76 -0.54 -15.40 1.20
C ASN A 76 -1.37 -15.88 2.40
N GLY A 77 -2.52 -16.47 2.13
CA GLY A 77 -3.35 -17.12 3.16
C GLY A 77 -4.62 -17.79 2.65
N VAL A 78 -4.76 -18.01 1.34
CA VAL A 78 -5.97 -18.58 0.74
C VAL A 78 -5.95 -20.12 0.70
N ALA A 79 -5.16 -20.77 1.55
CA ALA A 79 -5.13 -22.23 1.63
C ALA A 79 -5.62 -22.80 2.96
N GLU A 80 -5.90 -21.97 3.98
CA GLU A 80 -6.23 -22.45 5.33
C GLU A 80 -7.54 -21.87 5.88
N THR A 81 -8.47 -21.50 5.00
CA THR A 81 -9.80 -20.98 5.37
C THR A 81 -10.96 -21.86 4.90
N VAL A 82 -10.67 -23.02 4.30
CA VAL A 82 -11.69 -24.03 3.95
C VAL A 82 -11.74 -25.22 4.91
N ALA A 83 -10.74 -25.40 5.79
CA ALA A 83 -10.70 -26.53 6.73
C ALA A 83 -11.27 -26.23 8.13
N ALA A 84 -11.57 -24.96 8.45
CA ALA A 84 -11.97 -24.53 9.79
C ALA A 84 -13.49 -24.25 9.95
N VAL A 85 -14.30 -24.48 8.91
CA VAL A 85 -15.75 -24.26 8.95
C VAL A 85 -16.52 -25.53 9.42
N GLU A 86 -15.85 -26.68 9.56
CA GLU A 86 -16.55 -27.96 9.79
C GLU A 86 -16.49 -28.53 11.23
N LYS A 87 -15.88 -27.84 12.19
CA LYS A 87 -15.96 -28.26 13.59
C LYS A 87 -16.33 -27.07 14.47
N GLY A 88 -17.63 -26.92 14.65
CA GLY A 88 -18.21 -26.01 15.63
C GLY A 88 -17.53 -26.19 16.99
N ASN A 89 -16.83 -25.15 17.43
CA ASN A 89 -16.57 -24.95 18.83
C ASN A 89 -16.44 -23.45 19.09
N LEU A 90 -17.45 -22.89 19.75
CA LEU A 90 -17.40 -21.55 20.30
C LEU A 90 -16.43 -21.59 21.50
N ALA A 91 -15.27 -20.97 21.34
CA ALA A 91 -14.42 -20.60 22.46
C ALA A 91 -13.98 -19.15 22.26
N GLU A 92 -14.20 -18.36 23.31
CA GLU A 92 -13.94 -16.94 23.44
C GLU A 92 -12.60 -16.49 22.83
N GLY A 93 -12.64 -15.35 22.12
CA GLY A 93 -11.42 -14.62 21.74
C GLY A 93 -11.28 -14.21 20.27
N VAL A 94 -12.32 -14.35 19.44
CA VAL A 94 -12.30 -13.76 18.08
C VAL A 94 -12.55 -12.26 18.21
N THR A 95 -11.47 -11.48 18.34
CA THR A 95 -11.54 -10.04 18.04
C THR A 95 -11.83 -9.91 16.55
N VAL A 96 -13.09 -9.66 16.22
CA VAL A 96 -13.49 -9.15 14.90
C VAL A 96 -12.52 -7.99 14.58
N PRO A 97 -11.78 -8.01 13.46
CA PRO A 97 -10.88 -6.92 13.14
C PRO A 97 -11.74 -5.66 12.97
N GLU A 98 -11.65 -4.80 13.97
CA GLU A 98 -12.39 -3.56 14.06
C GLU A 98 -12.16 -2.77 12.78
N ALA A 99 -13.27 -2.44 12.12
CA ALA A 99 -13.31 -1.77 10.83
C ALA A 99 -12.28 -0.65 10.80
N LYS A 100 -11.26 -0.85 9.98
CA LYS A 100 -10.11 0.03 9.76
C LYS A 100 -10.61 1.47 9.65
N LYS A 101 -10.45 2.25 10.73
CA LYS A 101 -10.94 3.63 10.88
C LYS A 101 -10.82 4.35 9.55
N GLU A 102 -11.95 4.58 8.89
CA GLU A 102 -11.97 5.07 7.52
C GLU A 102 -11.29 6.43 7.48
N ARG A 103 -10.01 6.47 7.11
CA ARG A 103 -9.39 7.74 6.74
C ARG A 103 -10.19 8.20 5.53
N HIS A 104 -10.84 9.36 5.67
CA HIS A 104 -11.59 10.05 4.62
C HIS A 104 -10.62 10.46 3.49
N SER A 105 -10.12 9.48 2.74
CA SER A 105 -9.32 9.67 1.55
C SER A 105 -10.24 10.13 0.43
N LEU A 106 -9.77 11.05 -0.41
CA LEU A 106 -10.48 11.52 -1.60
C LEU A 106 -11.08 10.36 -2.42
N LEU A 107 -10.35 9.25 -2.54
CA LEU A 107 -10.78 8.07 -3.31
C LEU A 107 -11.95 7.33 -2.62
N ASN A 108 -11.94 7.21 -1.28
CA ASN A 108 -13.05 6.62 -0.53
C ASN A 108 -14.29 7.51 -0.59
N LEU A 109 -14.10 8.83 -0.39
CA LEU A 109 -15.20 9.78 -0.45
C LEU A 109 -15.80 9.90 -1.85
N ALA A 110 -14.97 9.85 -2.91
CA ALA A 110 -15.46 9.84 -4.28
C ALA A 110 -16.32 8.60 -4.57
N ALA A 111 -15.95 7.42 -4.06
CA ALA A 111 -16.77 6.22 -4.17
C ALA A 111 -18.12 6.40 -3.46
N LYS A 112 -18.12 7.00 -2.26
CA LYS A 112 -19.35 7.31 -1.51
C LYS A 112 -20.24 8.31 -2.27
N VAL A 113 -19.67 9.37 -2.81
CA VAL A 113 -20.39 10.36 -3.61
C VAL A 113 -21.03 9.73 -4.85
N LEU A 114 -20.33 8.82 -5.53
CA LEU A 114 -20.90 8.10 -6.67
C LEU A 114 -22.02 7.14 -6.25
N ALA A 115 -21.86 6.44 -5.13
CA ALA A 115 -22.88 5.55 -4.59
C ALA A 115 -24.15 6.31 -4.18
N GLU A 116 -24.01 7.48 -3.55
CA GLU A 116 -25.14 8.36 -3.19
C GLU A 116 -25.78 9.01 -4.41
N ALA A 117 -24.97 9.38 -5.42
CA ALA A 117 -25.49 10.02 -6.62
C ALA A 117 -26.27 9.06 -7.53
N GLY A 118 -25.95 7.75 -7.50
CA GLY A 118 -26.61 6.72 -8.31
C GLY A 118 -26.46 6.92 -9.83
N GLN A 119 -25.57 7.81 -10.26
CA GLN A 119 -25.37 8.17 -11.66
C GLN A 119 -23.88 8.33 -11.98
N PRO A 120 -23.46 8.13 -13.24
CA PRO A 120 -22.07 8.33 -13.63
C PRO A 120 -21.68 9.81 -13.54
N LEU A 121 -20.68 10.13 -12.70
CA LEU A 121 -20.17 11.50 -12.54
C LEU A 121 -18.75 11.65 -13.08
N ASN A 122 -18.39 12.89 -13.42
CA ASN A 122 -17.04 13.26 -13.75
C ASN A 122 -16.19 13.52 -12.49
N CYS A 123 -14.87 13.44 -12.61
CA CYS A 123 -13.92 13.71 -11.53
C CYS A 123 -14.03 15.13 -10.97
N LYS A 124 -14.41 16.13 -11.78
CA LYS A 124 -14.65 17.50 -11.29
C LYS A 124 -15.85 17.54 -10.33
N GLU A 125 -16.97 17.00 -10.76
CA GLU A 125 -18.22 16.95 -9.99
C GLU A 125 -18.05 16.12 -8.71
N MET A 126 -17.34 14.99 -8.79
CA MET A 126 -17.00 14.18 -7.60
C MET A 126 -16.20 15.01 -6.59
N VAL A 127 -15.16 15.72 -7.02
CA VAL A 127 -14.34 16.53 -6.11
C VAL A 127 -15.13 17.69 -5.53
N GLU A 128 -15.95 18.39 -6.33
CA GLU A 128 -16.80 19.48 -5.84
C GLU A 128 -17.77 19.00 -4.76
N ARG A 129 -18.40 17.85 -4.97
CA ARG A 129 -19.27 17.22 -3.95
C ARG A 129 -18.49 16.80 -2.72
N VAL A 130 -17.30 16.21 -2.88
CA VAL A 130 -16.43 15.86 -1.75
C VAL A 130 -16.03 17.10 -0.95
N LEU A 131 -15.64 18.19 -1.61
CA LEU A 131 -15.31 19.45 -0.94
C LEU A 131 -16.53 20.06 -0.24
N ALA A 132 -17.72 19.94 -0.82
CA ALA A 132 -18.97 20.40 -0.21
C ALA A 132 -19.34 19.64 1.08
N THR A 133 -18.92 18.37 1.23
CA THR A 133 -19.12 17.64 2.49
C THR A 133 -18.26 18.17 3.65
N GLY A 134 -17.21 18.95 3.37
CA GLY A 134 -16.25 19.41 4.38
C GLY A 134 -15.40 18.31 5.03
N LEU A 135 -15.62 17.03 4.67
CA LEU A 135 -14.89 15.88 5.21
C LEU A 135 -13.45 15.78 4.69
N TRP A 136 -13.14 16.49 3.61
CA TRP A 136 -11.82 16.47 2.99
C TRP A 136 -11.50 17.81 2.33
N THR A 137 -10.24 18.20 2.47
CA THR A 137 -9.67 19.43 1.91
C THR A 137 -8.41 19.11 1.13
N SER A 138 -8.06 19.99 0.18
CA SER A 138 -6.87 19.83 -0.66
C SER A 138 -6.07 21.11 -0.78
N ASP A 139 -4.75 21.01 -0.60
CA ASP A 139 -3.81 22.11 -0.87
C ASP A 139 -3.40 22.20 -2.34
N GLY A 140 -3.82 21.23 -3.16
CA GLY A 140 -3.46 21.12 -4.57
C GLY A 140 -4.34 21.97 -5.49
N LYS A 141 -3.76 22.47 -6.58
CA LYS A 141 -4.50 23.25 -7.60
C LYS A 141 -5.48 22.40 -8.41
N THR A 142 -5.21 21.10 -8.58
CA THR A 142 -5.95 20.20 -9.49
C THR A 142 -6.31 18.85 -8.85
N PRO A 143 -7.10 18.84 -7.76
CA PRO A 143 -7.54 17.60 -7.09
C PRO A 143 -8.29 16.63 -8.02
N SER A 144 -9.01 17.14 -9.03
CA SER A 144 -9.71 16.30 -10.02
C SER A 144 -8.78 15.47 -10.90
N ALA A 145 -7.59 15.98 -11.25
CA ALA A 145 -6.58 15.23 -12.00
C ALA A 145 -5.91 14.14 -11.15
N THR A 146 -5.69 14.44 -9.86
CA THR A 146 -5.21 13.46 -8.88
C THR A 146 -6.21 12.32 -8.69
N LEU A 147 -7.51 12.65 -8.53
CA LEU A 147 -8.58 11.65 -8.43
C LEU A 147 -8.64 10.79 -9.70
N TYR A 148 -8.60 11.40 -10.88
CA TYR A 148 -8.60 10.66 -12.16
C TYR A 148 -7.46 9.63 -12.22
N SER A 149 -6.24 10.05 -11.89
CA SER A 149 -5.07 9.18 -11.91
C SER A 149 -5.18 8.04 -10.87
N ALA A 150 -5.76 8.33 -9.71
CA ALA A 150 -5.99 7.32 -8.67
C ALA A 150 -7.01 6.27 -9.12
N ILE A 151 -8.14 6.70 -9.70
CA ILE A 151 -9.16 5.79 -10.26
C ILE A 151 -8.55 4.92 -11.36
N LEU A 152 -7.77 5.48 -12.28
CA LEU A 152 -7.10 4.71 -13.35
C LEU A 152 -6.16 3.64 -12.81
N ARG A 153 -5.42 3.95 -11.74
CA ARG A 153 -4.54 2.96 -11.08
C ARG A 153 -5.36 1.88 -10.37
N GLU A 154 -6.43 2.26 -9.70
CA GLU A 154 -7.30 1.32 -9.00
C GLU A 154 -7.98 0.35 -9.96
N THR A 155 -8.56 0.84 -11.06
CA THR A 155 -9.19 -0.01 -12.08
C THR A 155 -8.19 -0.96 -12.71
N ARG A 156 -6.97 -0.49 -13.01
CA ARG A 156 -5.91 -1.34 -13.57
C ARG A 156 -5.40 -2.42 -12.60
N THR A 157 -5.33 -2.12 -11.30
CA THR A 157 -4.75 -3.03 -10.30
C THR A 157 -5.77 -4.01 -9.72
N LYS A 158 -7.02 -3.57 -9.55
CA LYS A 158 -8.08 -4.37 -8.92
C LYS A 158 -9.04 -5.01 -9.92
N GLY A 159 -9.09 -4.55 -11.16
CA GLY A 159 -9.98 -5.12 -12.18
C GLY A 159 -11.44 -5.14 -11.72
N GLU A 160 -12.04 -6.33 -11.63
CA GLU A 160 -13.42 -6.53 -11.17
C GLU A 160 -13.63 -6.18 -9.69
N ALA A 161 -12.59 -6.20 -8.86
CA ALA A 161 -12.64 -5.76 -7.48
C ALA A 161 -12.49 -4.23 -7.33
N ALA A 162 -12.42 -3.48 -8.43
CA ALA A 162 -12.36 -2.03 -8.40
C ALA A 162 -13.71 -1.43 -7.99
N ARG A 163 -13.65 -0.36 -7.19
CA ARG A 163 -14.84 0.38 -6.73
C ARG A 163 -15.46 1.26 -7.80
N PHE A 164 -14.73 1.48 -8.90
CA PHE A 164 -15.09 2.40 -9.96
C PHE A 164 -15.16 1.65 -11.28
N ARG A 165 -16.21 1.90 -12.06
CA ARG A 165 -16.30 1.47 -13.45
C ARG A 165 -16.36 2.68 -14.36
N LYS A 166 -15.63 2.63 -15.47
CA LYS A 166 -15.66 3.67 -16.49
C LYS A 166 -16.83 3.41 -17.42
N VAL A 167 -17.78 4.34 -17.45
CA VAL A 167 -18.98 4.24 -18.31
C VAL A 167 -18.75 4.96 -19.63
N GLU A 168 -18.14 6.15 -19.56
CA GLU A 168 -17.92 7.02 -20.71
C GLU A 168 -16.55 7.70 -20.61
N ARG A 169 -16.18 8.49 -21.61
CA ARG A 169 -14.96 9.31 -21.58
C ARG A 169 -15.05 10.34 -20.44
N GLY A 170 -14.41 10.02 -19.32
CA GLY A 170 -14.32 10.89 -18.15
C GLY A 170 -15.46 10.73 -17.14
N LYS A 171 -16.41 9.81 -17.38
CA LYS A 171 -17.48 9.49 -16.42
C LYS A 171 -17.25 8.14 -15.76
N PHE A 172 -17.41 8.11 -14.46
CA PHE A 172 -17.25 6.92 -13.63
C PHE A 172 -18.49 6.69 -12.80
N GLU A 173 -18.82 5.43 -12.56
CA GLU A 173 -19.87 5.02 -11.63
C GLU A 173 -19.27 4.15 -10.52
N ALA A 174 -19.95 4.09 -9.38
CA ALA A 174 -19.59 3.19 -8.30
C ALA A 174 -20.04 1.76 -8.65
N VAL A 175 -19.14 0.79 -8.52
CA VAL A 175 -19.50 -0.63 -8.54
C VAL A 175 -19.86 -0.99 -7.11
N THR A 176 -21.12 -0.81 -6.77
CA THR A 176 -21.66 -1.28 -5.49
C THR A 176 -21.68 -2.81 -5.54
N LYS A 177 -21.02 -3.44 -4.56
CA LYS A 177 -21.04 -4.89 -4.38
C LYS A 177 -22.04 -5.26 -3.30
#